data_AF-A0A7C7RQ39-F1
#
_entry.id   AF-A0A7C7RQ39-F1
#
_cell.length_a   1.000
_cell.length_b   1.000
_cell.length_c   1.000
_cell.angle_alpha   90.00
_cell.angle_beta   90.00
_cell.angle_gamma   90.00
#
_symmetry.space_group_name_H-M   'P 1'
#
loop_
_entity.id
_entity.type
_entity.pdbx_description
1 polymer ?
#
loop_
_entity_poly.entity_id
_entity_poly.type
_entity_poly.pdbx_seq_one_letter_code
_entity_poly.pdbx_strand_id
1 'polypeptide(L)'
;MKRYAINYIFPLLLFALASCAPATPTLLPIETVFAATHGALMTQTAKAKPPETVTPTSTSTVALTPTPYPSATVVSLTATFTPTATPPYTPTNITSGEGDVFYACELDKLSPGDDYLVKPNEKFKWIWRVRNIGTKAWYPDTMYAKYDSGSSFHTKSRFPVGDPTEVGKIGVFVLQMQAPKKPGTYTTTFSLKKGVHYFCYYSLRIIVRE
;
A
#
# COMPACT_ATOMS: atom_id res chain seq x y z
N MET A 1 28.84 26.93 82.84
CA MET A 1 29.93 27.52 82.03
C MET A 1 30.31 26.54 80.91
N LYS A 2 29.52 26.52 79.83
CA LYS A 2 29.59 25.57 78.69
C LYS A 2 29.67 26.39 77.41
N ARG A 3 30.83 27.00 77.12
CA ARG A 3 31.04 27.83 75.92
C ARG A 3 32.35 27.58 75.16
N TYR A 4 33.18 26.63 75.60
CA TYR A 4 34.50 26.38 74.98
C TYR A 4 34.57 25.12 74.09
N ALA A 5 33.55 24.27 74.07
CA ALA A 5 33.56 23.04 73.26
C ALA A 5 33.14 23.24 71.79
N ILE A 6 32.49 24.36 71.45
CA ILE A 6 32.00 24.66 70.09
C ILE A 6 33.05 25.36 69.21
N ASN A 7 34.05 26.02 69.81
CA ASN A 7 35.05 26.80 69.07
C ASN A 7 36.25 25.97 68.54
N TYR A 8 36.37 24.69 68.91
CA TYR A 8 37.41 23.80 68.38
C TYR A 8 36.93 22.80 67.33
N ILE A 9 35.61 22.69 67.11
CA ILE A 9 35.02 21.80 66.09
C ILE A 9 35.11 22.43 64.70
N PHE A 10 35.09 23.76 64.59
CA PHE A 10 35.17 24.48 63.32
C PHE A 10 36.56 24.43 62.64
N PRO A 11 37.71 24.60 63.34
CA PRO A 11 39.01 24.48 62.69
C PRO A 11 39.42 23.03 62.38
N LEU A 12 38.89 22.03 63.09
CA LEU A 12 39.19 20.62 62.83
C LEU A 12 38.48 20.09 61.57
N LEU A 13 37.30 20.62 61.22
CA LEU A 13 36.56 20.25 60.02
C LEU A 13 37.17 20.88 58.74
N LEU A 14 37.84 22.02 58.86
CA LEU A 14 38.52 22.71 57.75
C LEU A 14 39.83 22.03 57.32
N PHE A 15 40.47 21.24 58.19
CA PHE A 15 41.72 20.53 57.86
C PHE A 15 41.49 19.19 57.14
N ALA A 16 40.29 18.60 57.25
CA ALA A 16 39.95 17.32 56.62
C ALA A 16 39.60 17.42 55.13
N LEU A 17 39.32 18.62 54.61
CA LEU A 17 38.96 18.85 53.20
C LEU A 17 40.16 19.13 52.29
N ALA A 18 41.37 19.25 52.84
CA ALA A 18 42.58 19.61 52.08
C ALA A 18 43.41 18.41 51.58
N SER A 19 43.06 17.16 51.89
CA SER A 19 43.90 16.00 51.57
C SER A 19 43.55 15.27 50.27
N CYS A 20 42.62 15.77 49.47
CA CYS A 20 42.28 15.16 48.19
C CYS A 20 42.99 15.91 47.05
N ALA A 21 44.30 15.70 46.91
CA ALA A 21 44.99 16.04 45.68
C ALA A 21 44.61 14.99 44.61
N PRO A 22 44.06 15.38 43.45
CA PRO A 22 43.77 14.42 42.39
C PRO A 22 45.10 13.86 41.86
N ALA A 23 45.24 12.53 41.88
CA ALA A 23 46.34 11.86 41.20
C ALA A 23 46.25 12.20 39.71
N THR A 24 47.25 12.91 39.18
CA THR A 24 47.38 13.17 37.76
C THR A 24 47.55 11.82 37.04
N PRO A 25 46.65 11.45 36.11
CA PRO A 25 46.85 10.22 35.35
C PRO A 25 48.06 10.43 34.43
N THR A 26 49.11 9.65 34.65
CA THR A 26 50.26 9.57 33.75
C THR A 26 49.75 9.11 32.39
N LEU A 27 49.76 10.01 31.40
CA LEU A 27 49.37 9.69 30.03
C LEU A 27 50.40 8.73 29.43
N LEU A 28 50.02 7.47 29.29
CA LEU A 28 50.79 6.51 28.52
C LEU A 28 50.65 6.84 27.03
N PRO A 29 51.74 6.73 26.23
CA PRO A 29 51.69 7.01 24.80
C PRO A 29 50.68 6.09 24.11
N ILE A 30 49.91 6.67 23.18
CA ILE A 30 48.79 6.02 22.48
C ILE A 30 49.21 4.70 21.82
N GLU A 31 50.46 4.61 21.35
CA GLU A 31 50.99 3.39 20.70
C GLU A 31 51.02 2.17 21.64
N THR A 32 51.17 2.36 22.94
CA THR A 32 51.22 1.25 23.92
C THR A 32 49.84 0.66 24.19
N VAL A 33 48.78 1.47 24.10
CA VAL A 33 47.38 1.03 24.26
C VAL A 33 46.94 0.21 23.05
N PHE A 34 47.36 0.60 21.84
CA PHE A 34 47.08 -0.18 20.64
C PHE A 34 47.76 -1.56 20.69
N ALA A 35 49.04 -1.65 21.04
CA ALA A 35 49.75 -2.94 21.06
C ALA A 35 49.12 -3.98 22.00
N ALA A 36 48.66 -3.58 23.19
CA ALA A 36 48.02 -4.48 24.15
C ALA A 36 46.64 -4.98 23.67
N THR A 37 45.91 -4.16 22.90
CA THR A 37 44.55 -4.49 22.44
C THR A 37 44.57 -5.46 21.24
N HIS A 38 45.58 -5.38 20.37
CA HIS A 38 45.70 -6.29 19.21
C HIS A 38 45.95 -7.75 19.63
N GLY A 39 46.72 -7.99 20.71
CA GLY A 39 46.99 -9.34 21.19
C GLY A 39 45.74 -10.07 21.70
N ALA A 40 44.87 -9.37 22.43
CA ALA A 40 43.66 -9.96 23.03
C ALA A 40 42.57 -10.31 21.99
N LEU A 41 42.47 -9.53 20.91
CA LEU A 41 41.50 -9.80 19.82
C LEU A 41 41.89 -11.04 19.00
N MET A 42 43.19 -11.27 18.78
CA MET A 42 43.66 -12.43 18.03
C MET A 42 43.42 -13.75 18.79
N THR A 43 43.51 -13.75 20.12
CA THR A 43 43.30 -14.97 20.92
C THR A 43 41.82 -15.36 21.06
N GLN A 44 40.90 -14.39 21.10
CA GLN A 44 39.46 -14.70 21.11
C GLN A 44 38.97 -15.25 19.77
N THR A 45 39.55 -14.83 18.65
CA THR A 45 39.13 -15.28 17.32
C THR A 45 39.55 -16.73 17.04
N ALA A 46 40.64 -17.21 17.63
CA ALA A 46 41.06 -18.61 17.50
C ALA A 46 40.13 -19.60 18.25
N LYS A 47 39.45 -19.17 19.32
CA LYS A 47 38.52 -20.01 20.09
C LYS A 47 37.10 -20.09 19.50
N ALA A 48 36.80 -19.29 18.49
CA ALA A 48 35.51 -19.28 17.81
C ALA A 48 35.52 -20.05 16.47
N LYS A 49 36.62 -20.73 16.11
CA LYS A 49 36.65 -21.58 14.90
C LYS A 49 35.70 -22.77 15.10
N PRO A 50 34.63 -22.91 14.31
CA PRO A 50 33.77 -24.08 14.36
C PRO A 50 34.56 -25.36 14.05
N PRO A 51 34.24 -26.50 14.68
CA PRO A 51 34.82 -27.78 14.30
C PRO A 51 34.50 -28.07 12.83
N GLU A 52 35.47 -28.62 12.10
CA GLU A 52 35.33 -28.96 10.69
C GLU A 52 34.26 -30.04 10.53
N THR A 53 33.11 -29.65 9.98
CA THR A 53 32.03 -30.54 9.61
C THR A 53 32.54 -31.51 8.55
N VAL A 54 32.47 -32.81 8.82
CA VAL A 54 32.72 -33.87 7.87
C VAL A 54 31.88 -33.67 6.60
N THR A 55 32.55 -33.41 5.48
CA THR A 55 31.94 -33.34 4.16
C THR A 55 31.41 -34.72 3.77
N PRO A 56 30.12 -34.88 3.43
CA PRO A 56 29.59 -36.17 3.00
C PRO A 56 30.26 -36.59 1.68
N THR A 57 30.84 -37.78 1.67
CA THR A 57 31.38 -38.42 0.47
C THR A 57 30.22 -38.68 -0.51
N SER A 58 30.31 -38.09 -1.71
CA SER A 58 29.35 -38.33 -2.79
C SER A 58 29.42 -39.79 -3.23
N THR A 59 28.41 -40.57 -2.85
CA THR A 59 28.20 -41.93 -3.36
C THR A 59 27.74 -41.81 -4.82
N SER A 60 28.46 -42.46 -5.75
CA SER A 60 28.04 -42.51 -7.15
C SER A 60 26.73 -43.29 -7.25
N THR A 61 25.65 -42.57 -7.51
CA THR A 61 24.33 -43.15 -7.76
C THR A 61 24.33 -43.71 -9.18
N VAL A 62 23.97 -44.98 -9.34
CA VAL A 62 23.86 -45.67 -10.62
C VAL A 62 22.96 -44.86 -11.57
N ALA A 63 23.45 -44.61 -12.79
CA ALA A 63 22.73 -43.88 -13.82
C ALA A 63 21.46 -44.66 -14.24
N LEU A 64 20.30 -44.03 -14.07
CA LEU A 64 19.03 -44.57 -14.54
C LEU A 64 19.02 -44.58 -16.08
N THR A 65 18.61 -45.73 -16.63
CA THR A 65 18.41 -45.96 -18.06
C THR A 65 17.40 -44.95 -18.63
N PRO A 66 17.65 -44.33 -19.80
CA PRO A 66 16.69 -43.42 -20.40
C PRO A 66 15.43 -44.20 -20.82
N THR A 67 14.33 -43.97 -20.11
CA THR A 67 12.99 -44.33 -20.58
C THR A 67 12.71 -43.63 -21.91
N PRO A 68 12.16 -44.34 -22.93
CA PRO A 68 11.81 -43.72 -24.20
C PRO A 68 10.78 -42.61 -23.97
N TYR A 69 11.18 -41.39 -24.29
CA TYR A 69 10.33 -40.21 -24.23
C TYR A 69 9.23 -40.35 -25.30
N PRO A 70 7.94 -40.14 -24.98
CA PRO A 70 6.90 -40.14 -25.99
C PRO A 70 7.18 -39.01 -26.99
N SER A 71 7.34 -39.37 -28.26
CA SER A 71 7.49 -38.41 -29.36
C SER A 71 6.33 -37.42 -29.31
N ALA A 72 6.63 -36.14 -29.10
CA ALA A 72 5.62 -35.09 -29.08
C ALA A 72 4.96 -35.03 -30.47
N THR A 73 3.73 -35.49 -30.55
CA THR A 73 2.88 -35.24 -31.72
C THR A 73 2.73 -33.73 -31.82
N VAL A 74 3.27 -33.12 -32.87
CA VAL A 74 3.13 -31.69 -33.12
C VAL A 74 1.67 -31.44 -33.50
N VAL A 75 0.81 -31.18 -32.51
CA VAL A 75 -0.54 -30.69 -32.76
C VAL A 75 -0.38 -29.24 -33.22
N SER A 76 -0.48 -29.04 -34.54
CA SER A 76 -0.64 -27.72 -35.13
C SER A 76 -2.02 -27.19 -34.73
N LEU A 77 -2.08 -26.51 -33.59
CA LEU A 77 -3.23 -25.72 -33.20
C LEU A 77 -3.21 -24.46 -34.07
N THR A 78 -3.98 -24.50 -35.15
CA THR A 78 -4.42 -23.27 -35.80
C THR A 78 -5.23 -22.51 -34.75
N ALA A 79 -4.71 -21.36 -34.32
CA ALA A 79 -5.44 -20.44 -33.45
C ALA A 79 -6.61 -19.88 -34.24
N THR A 80 -7.72 -20.61 -34.28
CA THR A 80 -9.00 -20.04 -34.64
C THR A 80 -9.37 -19.12 -33.48
N PHE A 81 -9.14 -17.83 -33.65
CA PHE A 81 -9.77 -16.79 -32.84
C PHE A 81 -11.28 -16.93 -33.04
N THR A 82 -11.90 -17.82 -32.27
CA THR A 82 -13.32 -17.73 -32.00
C THR A 82 -13.46 -16.44 -31.20
N PRO A 83 -14.19 -15.42 -31.68
CA PRO A 83 -14.53 -14.30 -30.83
C PRO A 83 -15.25 -14.89 -29.62
N THR A 84 -14.59 -14.89 -28.45
CA THR A 84 -15.28 -15.10 -27.19
C THR A 84 -16.40 -14.09 -27.20
N ALA A 85 -17.64 -14.58 -27.30
CA ALA A 85 -18.81 -13.74 -27.15
C ALA A 85 -18.65 -13.05 -25.79
N THR A 86 -18.28 -11.77 -25.82
CA THR A 86 -18.45 -10.88 -24.70
C THR A 86 -19.86 -11.17 -24.19
N PRO A 87 -20.05 -11.54 -22.92
CA PRO A 87 -21.40 -11.78 -22.42
C PRO A 87 -22.21 -10.55 -22.83
N PRO A 88 -23.37 -10.71 -23.48
CA PRO A 88 -24.22 -9.57 -23.75
C PRO A 88 -24.40 -8.87 -22.41
N TYR A 89 -24.07 -7.59 -22.38
CA TYR A 89 -24.43 -6.73 -21.26
C TYR A 89 -25.90 -7.03 -21.02
N THR A 90 -26.22 -7.67 -19.89
CA THR A 90 -27.58 -7.64 -19.40
C THR A 90 -27.67 -6.23 -18.82
N PRO A 91 -28.28 -5.25 -19.51
CA PRO A 91 -28.69 -4.07 -18.79
C PRO A 91 -29.58 -4.62 -17.67
N THR A 92 -29.18 -4.42 -16.42
CA THR A 92 -30.17 -4.40 -15.37
C THR A 92 -31.04 -3.20 -15.71
N ASN A 93 -32.07 -3.43 -16.53
CA ASN A 93 -33.10 -2.45 -16.83
C ASN A 93 -33.80 -2.19 -15.49
N ILE A 94 -33.26 -1.25 -14.74
CA ILE A 94 -34.06 -0.52 -13.77
C ILE A 94 -34.88 0.45 -14.62
N THR A 95 -36.00 -0.04 -15.14
CA THR A 95 -37.04 0.82 -15.67
C THR A 95 -37.58 1.64 -14.50
N SER A 96 -37.04 2.85 -14.35
CA SER A 96 -37.56 3.93 -13.53
C SER A 96 -37.33 5.20 -14.34
N GLY A 97 -38.32 5.84 -14.95
CA GLY A 97 -39.75 5.64 -15.01
C GLY A 97 -40.25 6.67 -16.02
N GLU A 98 -41.34 6.33 -16.68
CA GLU A 98 -42.02 7.20 -17.63
C GLU A 98 -42.50 8.48 -16.91
N GLY A 99 -41.89 9.62 -17.26
CA GLY A 99 -42.42 10.98 -17.10
C GLY A 99 -42.79 11.49 -15.70
N ASP A 100 -41.80 11.77 -14.83
CA ASP A 100 -41.84 12.94 -13.89
C ASP A 100 -40.54 13.15 -13.09
N VAL A 101 -39.54 12.26 -13.20
CA VAL A 101 -38.33 12.34 -12.37
C VAL A 101 -37.36 13.40 -12.90
N PHE A 102 -37.08 14.44 -12.10
CA PHE A 102 -36.14 15.51 -12.48
C PHE A 102 -34.74 15.00 -12.82
N TYR A 103 -34.25 14.03 -12.05
CA TYR A 103 -32.90 13.48 -12.19
C TYR A 103 -32.96 11.96 -12.15
N ALA A 104 -32.68 11.35 -13.30
CA ALA A 104 -32.61 9.91 -13.47
C ALA A 104 -31.51 9.59 -14.47
N CYS A 105 -30.91 8.42 -14.37
CA CYS A 105 -29.86 8.03 -15.28
C CYS A 105 -29.90 6.55 -15.62
N GLU A 106 -29.36 6.23 -16.78
CA GLU A 106 -29.19 4.88 -17.29
C GLU A 106 -27.70 4.64 -17.54
N LEU A 107 -27.17 3.50 -17.10
CA LEU A 107 -25.76 3.19 -17.27
C LEU A 107 -25.45 2.82 -18.74
N ASP A 108 -24.54 3.55 -19.37
CA ASP A 108 -24.01 3.21 -20.70
C ASP A 108 -22.76 2.32 -20.56
N LYS A 109 -21.78 2.75 -19.74
CA LYS A 109 -20.54 2.01 -19.52
C LYS A 109 -19.81 2.43 -18.23
N LEU A 110 -19.24 1.46 -17.53
CA LEU A 110 -18.25 1.67 -16.46
C LEU A 110 -16.89 1.15 -16.90
N SER A 111 -15.83 1.92 -16.65
CA SER A 111 -14.47 1.52 -16.98
C SER A 111 -13.47 2.09 -15.97
N PRO A 112 -12.68 1.29 -15.23
CA PRO A 112 -12.69 -0.17 -15.27
C PRO A 112 -14.00 -0.77 -14.72
N GLY A 113 -14.25 -2.02 -15.08
CA GLY A 113 -15.33 -2.82 -14.51
C GLY A 113 -14.96 -3.39 -13.13
N ASP A 114 -15.83 -4.23 -12.58
CA ASP A 114 -15.58 -4.91 -11.32
C ASP A 114 -14.38 -5.88 -11.39
N ASP A 115 -13.81 -6.16 -10.22
CA ASP A 115 -12.60 -6.97 -10.04
C ASP A 115 -11.36 -6.42 -10.75
N TYR A 116 -11.27 -5.10 -10.84
CA TYR A 116 -10.12 -4.44 -11.45
C TYR A 116 -8.85 -4.65 -10.63
N LEU A 117 -7.82 -5.23 -11.27
CA LEU A 117 -6.52 -5.51 -10.68
C LEU A 117 -5.64 -4.25 -10.70
N VAL A 118 -5.09 -3.88 -9.55
CA VAL A 118 -4.25 -2.68 -9.39
C VAL A 118 -3.09 -2.94 -8.45
N LYS A 119 -1.98 -2.21 -8.64
CA LYS A 119 -0.85 -2.23 -7.71
C LYS A 119 -1.10 -1.31 -6.50
N PRO A 120 -0.43 -1.56 -5.37
CA PRO A 120 -0.48 -0.66 -4.21
C PRO A 120 -0.11 0.79 -4.59
N ASN A 121 -0.90 1.76 -4.10
CA ASN A 121 -0.75 3.21 -4.36
C ASN A 121 -0.89 3.63 -5.83
N GLU A 122 -1.26 2.73 -6.74
CA GLU A 122 -1.46 3.04 -8.15
C GLU A 122 -2.62 4.01 -8.34
N LYS A 123 -2.38 5.06 -9.15
CA LYS A 123 -3.42 6.02 -9.53
C LYS A 123 -4.10 5.55 -10.80
N PHE A 124 -5.42 5.51 -10.79
CA PHE A 124 -6.21 5.16 -11.96
C PHE A 124 -7.44 6.05 -12.07
N LYS A 125 -8.12 5.98 -13.20
CA LYS A 125 -9.36 6.71 -13.46
C LYS A 125 -10.50 5.73 -13.56
N TRP A 126 -11.58 6.00 -12.82
CA TRP A 126 -12.85 5.31 -12.99
C TRP A 126 -13.80 6.21 -13.77
N ILE A 127 -14.07 5.80 -15.00
CA ILE A 127 -14.82 6.53 -16.01
C ILE A 127 -16.22 5.96 -16.07
N TRP A 128 -17.20 6.84 -15.86
CA TRP A 128 -18.61 6.52 -16.02
C TRP A 128 -19.14 7.19 -17.26
N ARG A 129 -19.79 6.42 -18.12
CA ARG A 129 -20.62 6.91 -19.20
C ARG A 129 -22.05 6.59 -18.84
N VAL A 130 -22.86 7.63 -18.74
CA VAL A 130 -24.21 7.53 -18.19
C VAL A 130 -25.15 8.37 -19.03
N ARG A 131 -26.26 7.80 -19.49
CA ARG A 131 -27.29 8.54 -20.22
C ARG A 131 -28.21 9.26 -19.24
N ASN A 132 -28.50 10.53 -19.52
CA ASN A 132 -29.51 11.30 -18.80
C ASN A 132 -30.91 10.90 -19.27
N ILE A 133 -31.67 10.21 -18.42
CA ILE A 133 -33.07 9.82 -18.70
C ILE A 133 -34.06 10.60 -17.82
N GLY A 134 -33.60 11.65 -17.12
CA GLY A 134 -34.45 12.56 -16.36
C GLY A 134 -35.03 13.68 -17.23
N THR A 135 -35.73 14.62 -16.60
CA THR A 135 -36.35 15.77 -17.31
C THR A 135 -35.50 17.04 -17.28
N LYS A 136 -34.36 17.04 -16.57
CA LYS A 136 -33.46 18.20 -16.46
C LYS A 136 -32.07 17.91 -17.01
N ALA A 137 -31.51 18.89 -17.73
CA ALA A 137 -30.13 18.86 -18.18
C ALA A 137 -29.14 18.93 -16.99
N TRP A 138 -27.95 18.37 -17.18
CA TRP A 138 -26.89 18.37 -16.18
C TRP A 138 -25.77 19.32 -16.60
N TYR A 139 -25.20 20.02 -15.63
CA TYR A 139 -24.12 20.98 -15.87
C TYR A 139 -22.93 20.71 -14.93
N PRO A 140 -21.68 20.95 -15.36
CA PRO A 140 -20.46 20.68 -14.56
C PRO A 140 -20.42 21.38 -13.20
N ASP A 141 -21.09 22.52 -13.07
CA ASP A 141 -21.15 23.36 -11.88
C ASP A 141 -22.17 22.88 -10.83
N THR A 142 -23.05 21.94 -11.19
CA THR A 142 -24.14 21.53 -10.31
C THR A 142 -24.32 20.02 -10.20
N MET A 143 -23.79 19.25 -11.15
CA MET A 143 -23.89 17.79 -11.19
C MET A 143 -22.55 17.13 -10.86
N TYR A 144 -22.53 16.29 -9.81
CA TYR A 144 -21.31 15.66 -9.32
C TYR A 144 -21.50 14.18 -9.03
N ALA A 145 -20.52 13.33 -9.36
CA ALA A 145 -20.34 12.05 -8.71
C ALA A 145 -19.72 12.26 -7.32
N LYS A 146 -20.34 11.66 -6.31
CA LYS A 146 -19.95 11.80 -4.90
C LYS A 146 -19.87 10.43 -4.23
N TYR A 147 -18.86 10.29 -3.37
CA TYR A 147 -18.71 9.11 -2.53
C TYR A 147 -19.94 8.90 -1.65
N ASP A 148 -20.42 7.66 -1.60
CA ASP A 148 -21.57 7.24 -0.82
C ASP A 148 -21.15 6.32 0.33
N SER A 149 -20.50 5.19 0.02
CA SER A 149 -20.18 4.16 1.01
C SER A 149 -19.00 3.25 0.59
N GLY A 150 -18.53 2.43 1.52
CA GLY A 150 -17.43 1.47 1.29
C GLY A 150 -16.04 2.00 1.65
N SER A 151 -15.06 1.66 0.83
CA SER A 151 -13.67 2.09 0.98
C SER A 151 -13.46 3.43 0.27
N SER A 152 -12.91 4.42 0.97
CA SER A 152 -12.59 5.73 0.41
C SER A 152 -11.16 5.74 -0.14
N PHE A 153 -11.05 5.57 -1.45
CA PHE A 153 -9.76 5.62 -2.18
C PHE A 153 -9.81 6.57 -3.38
N HIS A 154 -10.70 7.57 -3.30
CA HIS A 154 -10.78 8.67 -4.26
C HIS A 154 -9.85 9.82 -3.88
N THR A 155 -9.38 10.59 -4.85
CA THR A 155 -8.46 11.71 -4.59
C THR A 155 -9.16 13.04 -4.35
N LYS A 156 -10.44 13.16 -4.74
CA LYS A 156 -11.26 14.37 -4.60
C LYS A 156 -12.64 14.04 -4.06
N SER A 157 -13.23 14.95 -3.31
CA SER A 157 -14.54 14.74 -2.67
C SER A 157 -15.74 14.80 -3.63
N ARG A 158 -15.56 15.41 -4.81
CA ARG A 158 -16.59 15.57 -5.86
C ARG A 158 -15.96 15.52 -7.23
N PHE A 159 -16.66 14.89 -8.18
CA PHE A 159 -16.24 14.81 -9.57
C PHE A 159 -17.36 15.35 -10.47
N PRO A 160 -17.20 16.53 -11.08
CA PRO A 160 -18.23 17.10 -11.94
C PRO A 160 -18.43 16.25 -13.20
N VAL A 161 -19.59 16.39 -13.84
CA VAL A 161 -19.76 15.95 -15.22
C VAL A 161 -18.79 16.73 -16.12
N GLY A 162 -18.20 16.08 -17.12
CA GLY A 162 -17.20 16.70 -17.99
C GLY A 162 -17.78 17.87 -18.79
N ASP A 163 -18.92 17.64 -19.45
CA ASP A 163 -19.59 18.61 -20.32
C ASP A 163 -21.09 18.70 -19.96
N PRO A 164 -21.76 19.82 -20.31
CA PRO A 164 -23.21 19.91 -20.23
C PRO A 164 -23.89 18.72 -20.94
N THR A 165 -24.78 18.04 -20.23
CA THR A 165 -25.46 16.83 -20.70
C THR A 165 -26.96 17.07 -20.77
N GLU A 166 -27.47 17.24 -21.98
CA GLU A 166 -28.91 17.35 -22.24
C GLU A 166 -29.64 16.04 -21.95
N VAL A 167 -30.97 16.12 -21.87
CA VAL A 167 -31.83 14.94 -21.73
C VAL A 167 -31.64 14.02 -22.94
N GLY A 168 -31.53 12.71 -22.69
CA GLY A 168 -31.25 11.68 -23.69
C GLY A 168 -29.78 11.57 -24.12
N LYS A 169 -28.90 12.48 -23.69
CA LYS A 169 -27.46 12.45 -24.03
C LYS A 169 -26.64 11.73 -22.97
N ILE A 170 -25.40 11.38 -23.32
CA ILE A 170 -24.45 10.71 -22.45
C ILE A 170 -23.57 11.75 -21.75
N GLY A 171 -23.61 11.74 -20.42
CA GLY A 171 -22.66 12.45 -19.57
C GLY A 171 -21.49 11.54 -19.21
N VAL A 172 -20.31 12.14 -19.11
CA VAL A 172 -19.08 11.44 -18.73
C VAL A 172 -18.55 11.98 -17.41
N PHE A 173 -18.31 11.09 -16.46
CA PHE A 173 -17.66 11.41 -15.18
C PHE A 173 -16.31 10.70 -15.13
N VAL A 174 -15.27 11.41 -14.69
CA VAL A 174 -13.91 10.87 -14.56
C VAL A 174 -13.48 10.98 -13.11
N LEU A 175 -13.62 9.89 -12.37
CA LEU A 175 -13.25 9.79 -10.97
C LEU A 175 -11.77 9.45 -10.87
N GLN A 176 -10.99 10.32 -10.25
CA GLN A 176 -9.58 10.07 -9.98
C GLN A 176 -9.45 9.26 -8.68
N MET A 177 -8.84 8.09 -8.79
CA MET A 177 -8.74 7.11 -7.72
C MET A 177 -7.27 6.77 -7.45
N GLN A 178 -6.96 6.37 -6.22
CA GLN A 178 -5.65 5.88 -5.83
C GLN A 178 -5.80 4.62 -4.98
N ALA A 179 -5.33 3.48 -5.48
CA ALA A 179 -5.41 2.20 -4.79
C ALA A 179 -4.78 2.26 -3.38
N PRO A 180 -5.39 1.64 -2.37
CA PRO A 180 -4.80 1.55 -1.04
C PRO A 180 -3.41 0.89 -1.03
N LYS A 181 -2.59 1.22 -0.02
CA LYS A 181 -1.24 0.62 0.15
C LYS A 181 -1.28 -0.87 0.50
N LYS A 182 -2.28 -1.30 1.27
CA LYS A 182 -2.38 -2.67 1.74
C LYS A 182 -3.01 -3.56 0.66
N PRO A 183 -2.40 -4.70 0.29
CA PRO A 183 -3.06 -5.68 -0.56
C PRO A 183 -4.41 -6.12 0.01
N GLY A 184 -5.35 -6.46 -0.87
CA GLY A 184 -6.71 -6.85 -0.49
C GLY A 184 -7.77 -6.43 -1.49
N THR A 185 -9.00 -6.84 -1.23
CA THR A 185 -10.17 -6.47 -2.03
C THR A 185 -10.86 -5.27 -1.40
N TYR A 186 -11.10 -4.23 -2.19
CA TYR A 186 -11.76 -3.01 -1.75
C TYR A 186 -12.96 -2.74 -2.65
N THR A 187 -14.06 -2.29 -2.05
CA THR A 187 -15.26 -1.87 -2.79
C THR A 187 -15.61 -0.45 -2.40
N THR A 188 -15.91 0.39 -3.38
CA THR A 188 -16.34 1.76 -3.18
C THR A 188 -17.64 1.99 -3.95
N THR A 189 -18.56 2.72 -3.35
CA THR A 189 -19.84 3.08 -3.94
C THR A 189 -19.93 4.59 -4.06
N PHE A 190 -20.36 5.05 -5.22
CA PHE A 190 -20.59 6.46 -5.52
C PHE A 190 -21.99 6.66 -6.07
N SER A 191 -22.53 7.85 -5.91
CA SER A 191 -23.80 8.28 -6.48
C SER A 191 -23.64 9.60 -7.24
N LEU A 192 -24.53 9.85 -8.19
CA LEU A 192 -24.71 11.19 -8.76
C LEU A 192 -25.49 12.07 -7.78
N LYS A 193 -25.06 13.32 -7.64
CA LYS A 193 -25.62 14.29 -6.72
C LYS A 193 -25.93 15.61 -7.44
N LYS A 194 -27.14 16.10 -7.21
CA LYS A 194 -27.60 17.44 -7.61
C LYS A 194 -28.38 18.09 -6.46
N GLY A 195 -27.78 19.12 -5.84
CA GLY A 195 -28.40 19.77 -4.67
C GLY A 195 -28.59 18.79 -3.51
N VAL A 196 -29.84 18.50 -3.16
CA VAL A 196 -30.22 17.51 -2.14
C VAL A 196 -30.49 16.11 -2.71
N HIS A 197 -30.59 15.98 -4.03
CA HIS A 197 -30.91 14.72 -4.68
C HIS A 197 -29.67 13.87 -4.88
N TYR A 198 -29.79 12.59 -4.53
CA TYR A 198 -28.83 11.54 -4.83
C TYR A 198 -29.52 10.48 -5.66
N PHE A 199 -28.87 10.04 -6.73
CA PHE A 199 -29.42 9.08 -7.67
C PHE A 199 -28.28 8.34 -8.35
N CYS A 200 -28.58 7.19 -8.97
CA CYS A 200 -27.62 6.40 -9.73
C CYS A 200 -26.36 6.00 -8.95
N TYR A 201 -26.48 4.86 -8.27
CA TYR A 201 -25.42 4.30 -7.46
C TYR A 201 -24.63 3.30 -8.28
N TYR A 202 -23.31 3.50 -8.34
CA TYR A 202 -22.38 2.57 -8.97
C TYR A 202 -21.32 2.16 -7.96
N SER A 203 -20.98 0.88 -7.98
CA SER A 203 -19.92 0.31 -7.17
C SER A 203 -18.75 -0.06 -8.06
N LEU A 204 -17.55 0.01 -7.49
CA LEU A 204 -16.34 -0.55 -8.08
C LEU A 204 -15.66 -1.44 -7.06
N ARG A 205 -15.47 -2.69 -7.42
CA ARG A 205 -14.58 -3.62 -6.69
C ARG A 205 -13.20 -3.66 -7.34
N ILE A 206 -12.17 -3.42 -6.54
CA ILE A 206 -10.75 -3.52 -6.96
C ILE A 206 -10.04 -4.59 -6.14
N ILE A 207 -9.03 -5.20 -6.74
CA ILE A 207 -8.13 -6.17 -6.10
C ILE A 207 -6.72 -5.60 -6.12
N VAL A 208 -6.21 -5.23 -4.95
CA VAL A 208 -4.85 -4.71 -4.77
C VAL A 208 -3.90 -5.88 -4.53
N ARG A 209 -2.92 -6.07 -5.41
CA ARG A 209 -1.88 -7.09 -5.30
C ARG A 209 -0.52 -6.54 -5.73
N GLU A 210 0.55 -7.07 -5.13
CA GLU A 210 1.94 -6.73 -5.45
C GLU A 210 2.40 -7.32 -6.80
#